data_AF-A0AAA9TF31-F1
#
_entry.id   AF-A0AAA9TF31-F1
#
_cell.length_a   1.000
_cell.length_b   1.000
_cell.length_c   1.000
_cell.angle_alpha   90.00
_cell.angle_beta   90.00
_cell.angle_gamma   90.00
#
_symmetry.space_group_name_H-M   'P 1'
#
loop_
_entity.id
_entity.type
_entity.pdbx_description
1 polymer ?
#
loop_
_entity_poly.entity_id
_entity_poly.type
_entity_poly.pdbx_seq_one_letter_code
_entity_poly.pdbx_strand_id
1 'polypeptide(L)'
;MAESEEELKSLLMKVKEESEKVGLKLNIQKTKIMASGSITSWQIDGETVETVSDFIFWGSKITADGDCSHEIKRHLLLGRKVMTNLDSILKSRDITLPTKVRLVKAIVFPVVMYGCESWTVKKAER
;
A
#
# COMPACT_ATOMS: atom_id res chain seq x y z
N MET A 1 -14.22 -3.41 6.96
CA MET A 1 -13.93 -2.06 7.51
C MET A 1 -15.01 -1.78 8.54
N ALA A 2 -14.72 -0.99 9.55
CA ALA A 2 -15.76 -0.52 10.48
C ALA A 2 -16.66 0.50 9.77
N GLU A 3 -17.96 0.45 10.03
CA GLU A 3 -18.96 1.37 9.48
C GLU A 3 -19.11 2.64 10.33
N SER A 4 -18.66 2.61 11.59
CA SER A 4 -18.69 3.76 12.50
C SER A 4 -17.41 3.89 13.35
N GLU A 5 -17.22 5.07 13.96
CA GLU A 5 -16.12 5.34 14.88
C GLU A 5 -16.22 4.45 16.14
N GLU A 6 -17.44 4.21 16.64
CA GLU A 6 -17.72 3.36 17.80
C GLU A 6 -17.39 1.89 17.51
N GLU A 7 -17.75 1.39 16.32
CA GLU A 7 -17.40 0.04 15.90
C GLU A 7 -15.89 -0.12 15.78
N LEU A 8 -15.21 0.86 15.18
CA LEU A 8 -13.74 0.86 15.05
C LEU A 8 -13.05 0.81 16.43
N LYS A 9 -13.53 1.62 17.39
CA LYS A 9 -13.05 1.61 18.77
C LYS A 9 -13.25 0.25 19.43
N SER A 10 -14.44 -0.32 19.31
CA SER A 10 -14.78 -1.63 19.88
C SER A 10 -13.88 -2.74 19.31
N LEU A 11 -13.70 -2.79 17.99
CA LEU A 11 -12.86 -3.76 17.32
C LEU A 11 -11.41 -3.66 17.78
N LEU A 12 -10.87 -2.45 17.89
CA LEU A 12 -9.49 -2.26 18.27
C LEU A 12 -9.23 -2.60 19.74
N MET A 13 -10.13 -2.22 20.65
CA MET A 13 -10.03 -2.58 22.06
C MET A 13 -10.07 -4.11 22.23
N LYS A 14 -10.94 -4.79 21.48
CA LYS A 14 -10.99 -6.25 21.48
C LYS A 14 -9.67 -6.87 20.99
N VAL A 15 -9.10 -6.36 19.89
CA VAL A 15 -7.80 -6.83 19.39
C VAL A 15 -6.70 -6.60 20.43
N LYS A 16 -6.71 -5.46 21.13
CA LYS A 16 -5.78 -5.17 22.21
C LYS A 16 -5.88 -6.20 23.33
N GLU A 17 -7.08 -6.36 23.90
CA GLU A 17 -7.32 -7.25 25.04
C GLU A 17 -6.98 -8.71 24.73
N GLU A 18 -7.37 -9.22 23.56
CA GLU A 18 -7.03 -10.59 23.16
C GLU A 18 -5.52 -10.77 22.88
N SER A 19 -4.86 -9.74 22.35
CA SER A 19 -3.41 -9.76 22.14
C SER A 19 -2.65 -9.79 23.47
N GLU A 20 -3.11 -9.03 24.47
CA GLU A 20 -2.48 -8.98 25.80
C GLU A 20 -2.56 -10.33 26.53
N LYS A 21 -3.64 -11.10 26.35
CA LYS A 21 -3.77 -12.45 26.92
C LYS A 21 -2.68 -13.42 26.44
N VAL A 22 -2.15 -13.20 25.23
CA VAL A 22 -1.04 -13.99 24.66
C VAL A 22 0.31 -13.29 24.80
N GLY A 23 0.40 -12.24 25.62
CA GLY A 23 1.64 -11.50 25.90
C GLY A 23 2.07 -10.52 24.81
N LEU A 24 1.20 -10.19 23.86
CA LEU A 24 1.46 -9.20 22.82
C LEU A 24 0.89 -7.83 23.21
N LYS A 25 1.51 -6.76 22.71
CA LYS A 25 1.04 -5.38 22.93
C LYS A 25 0.89 -4.66 21.59
N LEU A 26 -0.14 -3.81 21.51
CA LEU A 26 -0.32 -2.92 20.37
C LEU A 26 0.80 -1.86 20.36
N ASN A 27 1.43 -1.70 19.20
CA ASN A 27 2.38 -0.62 18.98
C ASN A 27 1.63 0.60 18.45
N ILE A 28 1.24 1.50 19.35
CA ILE A 28 0.42 2.68 19.04
C ILE A 28 1.11 3.57 17.99
N GLN A 29 2.44 3.72 18.04
CA GLN A 29 3.20 4.51 17.08
C GLN A 29 3.16 3.96 15.65
N LYS A 30 3.00 2.63 15.48
CA LYS A 30 2.85 1.99 14.16
C LYS A 30 1.41 1.91 13.70
N THR A 31 0.45 1.95 14.61
CA THR A 31 -0.98 1.96 14.30
C THR A 31 -1.35 3.31 13.68
N LYS A 32 -2.12 3.26 12.59
CA LYS A 32 -2.68 4.43 11.91
C LYS A 32 -4.17 4.24 11.73
N ILE A 33 -4.94 5.32 11.86
CA ILE A 33 -6.34 5.35 11.45
C ILE A 33 -6.47 6.08 10.13
N MET A 34 -7.33 5.57 9.26
CA MET A 34 -7.71 6.19 7.99
C MET A 34 -9.22 6.06 7.85
N ALA A 35 -9.88 7.12 7.41
CA ALA A 35 -11.31 7.12 7.13
C ALA A 35 -11.64 7.95 5.89
N SER A 36 -12.72 7.56 5.22
CA SER A 36 -13.26 8.29 4.07
C SER A 36 -13.94 9.62 4.45
N GLY A 37 -14.14 9.88 5.74
CA GLY A 37 -14.75 11.11 6.28
C GLY A 37 -13.87 11.78 7.34
N SER A 38 -14.38 12.82 7.99
CA SER A 38 -13.69 13.46 9.10
C SER A 38 -13.57 12.50 10.28
N ILE A 39 -12.35 12.30 10.77
CA ILE A 39 -12.11 11.60 12.04
C ILE A 39 -11.61 12.60 13.08
N THR A 40 -12.14 12.47 14.28
CA THR A 40 -11.64 13.20 15.45
C THR A 40 -10.34 12.55 15.96
N SER A 41 -9.46 13.36 16.53
CA SER A 41 -8.26 12.83 17.21
C SER A 41 -8.70 11.87 18.32
N TRP A 42 -8.03 10.72 18.44
CA TRP A 42 -8.41 9.64 19.34
C TRP A 42 -7.16 9.10 20.06
N GLN A 43 -7.38 8.60 21.28
CA GLN A 43 -6.30 8.11 22.15
C GLN A 43 -6.56 6.67 22.58
N ILE A 44 -5.48 5.90 22.71
CA ILE A 44 -5.45 4.59 23.34
C ILE A 44 -4.43 4.68 24.46
N ASP A 45 -4.81 4.31 25.68
CA ASP A 45 -3.94 4.37 26.86
C ASP A 45 -3.28 5.76 27.10
N GLY A 46 -3.95 6.83 26.69
CA GLY A 46 -3.43 8.20 26.78
C GLY A 46 -2.46 8.60 25.66
N GLU A 47 -2.12 7.69 24.75
CA GLU A 47 -1.35 7.98 23.54
C GLU A 47 -2.28 8.28 22.37
N THR A 48 -2.06 9.42 21.71
CA THR A 48 -2.78 9.77 20.48
C THR A 48 -2.32 8.90 19.32
N VAL A 49 -3.26 8.24 18.66
CA VAL A 49 -2.95 7.44 17.48
C VAL A 49 -3.06 8.33 16.25
N GLU A 50 -2.11 8.20 15.33
CA GLU A 50 -2.04 9.06 14.16
C GLU A 50 -3.16 8.75 13.16
N THR A 51 -3.86 9.80 12.72
CA THR A 51 -4.82 9.76 11.61
C THR A 51 -4.10 10.14 10.32
N VAL A 52 -4.25 9.34 9.27
CA VAL A 52 -3.58 9.52 7.98
C VAL A 52 -4.57 9.59 6.82
N SER A 53 -4.21 10.36 5.78
CA SER A 53 -4.93 10.42 4.51
C SER A 53 -4.56 9.27 3.56
N ASP A 54 -3.38 8.69 3.77
CA ASP A 54 -2.81 7.66 2.93
C ASP A 54 -1.82 6.80 3.72
N PHE A 55 -1.71 5.55 3.34
CA PHE A 55 -0.85 4.59 4.02
C PHE A 55 -0.30 3.55 3.05
N ILE A 56 0.95 3.13 3.25
CA ILE A 56 1.53 2.01 2.51
C ILE A 56 1.24 0.73 3.28
N PHE A 57 0.23 -0.02 2.84
CA PHE A 57 -0.13 -1.32 3.39
C PHE A 57 0.39 -2.43 2.46
N TRP A 58 1.25 -3.30 2.98
CA TRP A 58 1.88 -4.41 2.22
C TRP A 58 2.51 -4.02 0.88
N GLY A 59 3.06 -2.80 0.81
CA GLY A 59 3.70 -2.28 -0.40
C GLY A 59 2.77 -1.52 -1.34
N SER A 60 1.46 -1.61 -1.14
CA SER A 60 0.42 -0.87 -1.86
C SER A 60 0.05 0.42 -1.16
N LYS A 61 -0.11 1.50 -1.92
CA LYS A 61 -0.49 2.81 -1.37
C LYS A 61 -2.01 2.94 -1.41
N ILE A 62 -2.63 2.95 -0.24
CA ILE A 62 -4.07 3.15 -0.08
C ILE A 62 -4.31 4.60 0.33
N THR A 63 -5.30 5.24 -0.27
CA THR A 63 -5.73 6.60 0.05
C THR A 63 -7.16 6.60 0.59
N ALA A 64 -7.47 7.56 1.46
CA ALA A 64 -8.78 7.70 2.10
C ALA A 64 -9.93 7.93 1.09
N ASP A 65 -9.64 8.54 -0.06
CA ASP A 65 -10.57 8.80 -1.16
C ASP A 65 -10.71 7.62 -2.14
N GLY A 66 -9.92 6.55 -1.96
CA GLY A 66 -9.91 5.37 -2.83
C GLY A 66 -9.30 5.57 -4.22
N ASP A 67 -8.59 6.68 -4.47
CA ASP A 67 -7.93 6.95 -5.75
C ASP A 67 -6.62 6.15 -5.91
N CYS A 68 -6.65 5.11 -6.74
CA CYS A 68 -5.47 4.32 -7.07
C CYS A 68 -4.45 5.03 -7.98
N SER A 69 -4.76 6.21 -8.55
CA SER A 69 -3.84 6.89 -9.49
C SER A 69 -2.47 7.18 -8.87
N HIS A 70 -2.45 7.49 -7.57
CA HIS A 70 -1.24 7.78 -6.82
C HIS A 70 -0.35 6.54 -6.68
N GLU A 71 -0.97 5.38 -6.46
CA GLU A 71 -0.29 4.09 -6.39
C GLU A 71 0.24 3.67 -7.77
N ILE A 72 -0.60 3.75 -8.80
CA ILE A 72 -0.22 3.43 -10.19
C ILE A 72 0.99 4.27 -10.60
N LYS A 73 0.94 5.59 -10.34
CA LYS A 73 2.06 6.50 -10.62
C LYS A 73 3.33 6.10 -9.87
N ARG A 74 3.22 5.69 -8.59
CA ARG A 74 4.36 5.19 -7.80
C ARG A 74 4.96 3.93 -8.42
N HIS A 75 4.15 2.93 -8.80
CA HIS A 75 4.64 1.70 -9.42
C HIS A 75 5.26 1.94 -10.80
N LEU A 76 4.73 2.87 -11.59
CA LEU A 76 5.34 3.29 -12.85
C LEU A 76 6.73 3.94 -12.65
N LEU A 77 6.90 4.76 -11.62
CA LEU A 77 8.20 5.34 -11.27
C LEU A 77 9.20 4.26 -10.81
N LEU A 78 8.75 3.28 -10.03
CA LEU A 78 9.57 2.13 -9.64
C LEU A 78 9.98 1.29 -10.86
N GLY A 79 9.03 1.00 -11.76
CA GLY A 79 9.29 0.29 -13.01
C GLY A 79 10.29 1.04 -13.89
N ARG A 80 10.17 2.38 -14.01
CA ARG A 80 11.15 3.21 -14.71
C ARG A 80 12.54 3.10 -14.10
N LYS A 81 12.66 3.12 -12.77
CA LYS A 81 13.95 2.94 -12.07
C LYS A 81 14.57 1.58 -12.38
N VAL A 82 13.78 0.52 -12.40
CA VAL A 82 14.27 -0.83 -12.77
C VAL A 82 14.72 -0.86 -14.24
N MET A 83 13.96 -0.25 -15.14
CA MET A 83 14.35 -0.13 -16.55
C MET A 83 15.69 0.60 -16.72
N THR A 84 15.91 1.71 -15.99
CA THR A 84 17.19 2.42 -16.04
C THR A 84 18.34 1.59 -15.47
N ASN A 85 18.10 0.75 -14.46
CA ASN A 85 19.11 -0.15 -13.93
C ASN A 85 19.49 -1.27 -14.93
N LEU A 86 18.57 -1.64 -15.82
CA LEU A 86 18.79 -2.64 -16.87
C LEU A 86 19.32 -2.04 -18.19
N ASP A 87 19.55 -0.72 -18.25
CA ASP A 87 19.83 0.00 -19.50
C ASP A 87 21.01 -0.58 -20.29
N SER A 88 22.12 -0.89 -19.62
CA SER A 88 23.32 -1.48 -20.26
C SER A 88 23.04 -2.86 -20.87
N ILE A 89 22.27 -3.71 -20.18
CA ILE A 89 21.86 -5.04 -20.63
C ILE A 89 20.92 -4.92 -21.83
N LEU A 90 19.94 -4.02 -21.75
CA LEU A 90 18.97 -3.82 -22.83
C LEU A 90 19.62 -3.22 -24.09
N LYS A 91 20.69 -2.42 -23.95
CA LYS A 91 21.47 -1.85 -25.05
C LYS A 91 22.56 -2.76 -25.61
N SER A 92 23.00 -3.78 -24.87
CA SER A 92 24.07 -4.71 -25.33
C SER A 92 23.69 -5.42 -26.62
N ARG A 93 24.61 -5.49 -27.59
CA ARG A 93 24.41 -6.25 -28.84
C ARG A 93 24.64 -7.75 -28.67
N ASP A 94 25.35 -8.14 -27.61
CA ASP A 94 25.71 -9.54 -27.34
C ASP A 94 24.53 -10.34 -26.76
N ILE A 95 23.49 -9.64 -26.30
CA ILE A 95 22.30 -10.24 -25.69
C ILE A 95 21.16 -10.27 -26.71
N THR A 96 20.61 -11.45 -26.94
CA THR A 96 19.52 -11.66 -27.88
C THR A 96 18.23 -10.97 -27.42
N LEU A 97 17.41 -10.53 -28.39
CA LEU A 97 16.12 -9.89 -28.12
C LEU A 97 15.18 -10.78 -27.28
N PRO A 98 15.02 -12.10 -27.54
CA PRO A 98 14.18 -12.95 -26.70
C PRO A 98 14.58 -12.95 -25.22
N THR A 99 15.88 -12.97 -24.93
CA THR A 99 16.39 -12.89 -23.55
C THR A 99 16.07 -11.55 -22.91
N LYS A 100 16.26 -10.43 -23.62
CA LYS A 100 15.89 -9.09 -23.12
C LYS A 100 14.40 -8.98 -22.80
N VAL A 101 13.54 -9.49 -23.68
CA VAL A 101 12.08 -9.52 -23.44
C VAL A 101 11.76 -10.35 -22.21
N ARG A 102 12.41 -11.50 -22.03
CA ARG A 102 12.24 -12.34 -20.84
C ARG A 102 12.66 -11.60 -19.56
N LEU A 103 13.77 -10.86 -19.58
CA LEU A 103 14.23 -10.06 -18.44
C LEU A 103 13.23 -8.96 -18.08
N VAL A 104 12.71 -8.21 -19.05
CA VAL A 104 11.70 -7.18 -18.80
C VAL A 104 10.43 -7.80 -18.18
N LYS A 105 9.94 -8.92 -18.74
CA LYS A 105 8.78 -9.63 -18.21
C LYS A 105 9.01 -10.20 -16.80
N ALA A 106 10.21 -10.66 -16.49
CA ALA A 106 10.52 -11.28 -15.21
C ALA A 106 10.83 -10.27 -14.09
N ILE A 107 11.34 -9.08 -14.44
CA ILE A 107 11.87 -8.13 -13.44
C ILE A 107 11.04 -6.86 -13.39
N VAL A 108 10.65 -6.30 -14.55
CA VAL A 108 9.98 -4.99 -14.61
C VAL A 108 8.49 -5.14 -14.42
N PHE A 109 7.87 -6.13 -15.08
CA PHE A 109 6.42 -6.32 -15.02
C PHE A 109 5.92 -6.59 -13.60
N PRO A 110 6.55 -7.47 -12.78
CA PRO A 110 6.13 -7.65 -11.40
C PRO A 110 6.19 -6.37 -10.57
N VAL A 111 7.19 -5.52 -10.79
CA VAL A 111 7.31 -4.24 -10.07
C VAL A 111 6.19 -3.28 -10.44
N VAL A 112 5.79 -3.23 -11.71
CA VAL A 112 4.73 -2.34 -12.18
C VAL A 112 3.34 -2.87 -11.82
N MET A 113 3.14 -4.19 -11.86
CA MET A 113 1.82 -4.83 -11.71
C MET A 113 1.51 -5.27 -10.28
N TYR A 114 2.46 -5.17 -9.35
CA TYR A 114 2.22 -5.55 -7.95
C TYR A 114 1.08 -4.70 -7.35
N GLY A 115 0.08 -5.38 -6.78
CA GLY A 115 -1.08 -4.74 -6.16
C GLY A 115 -2.16 -4.28 -7.15
N CYS A 116 -2.03 -4.56 -8.45
CA CYS A 116 -3.00 -4.14 -9.47
C CYS A 116 -4.41 -4.71 -9.27
N GLU A 117 -4.52 -5.84 -8.57
CA GLU A 117 -5.78 -6.45 -8.15
C GLU A 117 -6.58 -5.59 -7.17
N SER A 118 -5.92 -4.64 -6.50
CA SER A 118 -6.55 -3.70 -5.57
C SER A 118 -6.94 -2.37 -6.22
N TRP A 119 -6.58 -2.15 -7.49
CA TRP A 119 -6.87 -0.89 -8.18
C TRP A 119 -8.32 -0.80 -8.61
N THR A 120 -8.93 0.35 -8.32
CA THR A 120 -10.33 0.65 -8.63
C THR A 120 -10.47 1.15 -10.06
N VAL A 121 -11.40 0.57 -10.82
CA VAL A 121 -11.78 1.08 -12.15
C VAL A 121 -12.59 2.35 -11.98
N LYS A 122 -12.19 3.44 -12.64
CA LYS A 122 -12.96 4.69 -12.57
C LYS A 122 -14.23 4.59 -13.40
N LYS A 123 -15.28 5.29 -12.97
CA LYS A 123 -16.55 5.36 -13.74
C LYS A 123 -16.35 5.85 -15.18
N ALA A 124 -15.34 6.68 -15.43
CA ALA A 124 -15.01 7.18 -16.77
C ALA A 124 -14.34 6.14 -17.69
N GLU A 125 -13.88 5.02 -17.15
CA GLU A 125 -13.14 3.96 -17.84
C GLU A 125 -14.02 2.73 -18.12
N ARG A 126 -15.32 2.83 -17.84
CA ARG A 126 -16.32 1.76 -17.96
C ARG A 126 -17.27 2.05 -19.12
#